data_AF-A0A1F8RJ16-F1
#
_entry.id   AF-A0A1F8RJ16-F1
#
_cell.length_a   1.000
_cell.length_b   1.000
_cell.length_c   1.000
_cell.angle_alpha   90.00
_cell.angle_beta   90.00
_cell.angle_gamma   90.00
#
_symmetry.space_group_name_H-M   'P 1'
#
loop_
_entity.id
_entity.type
_entity.pdbx_description
1 polymer ?
#
loop_
_entity_poly.entity_id
_entity_poly.type
_entity_poly.pdbx_seq_one_letter_code
_entity_poly.pdbx_strand_id
1 'polypeptide(L)'
;MATLYVRDIPDTLYQQAKKIADSQGRSLSAYVLIMLQQAVEDEKIRQNRVKALSSIRRRRRPLPSNVPDSVTMLRQIRGDER
;
A
#
# COMPACT_ATOMS: atom_id res chain seq x y z
N MET A 1 0.96 2.21 -30.59
CA MET A 1 1.45 1.28 -29.54
C MET A 1 2.79 1.80 -29.07
N ALA A 2 3.02 1.90 -27.77
CA ALA A 2 4.31 2.33 -27.24
C ALA A 2 5.21 1.10 -27.06
N THR A 3 6.45 1.19 -27.50
CA THR A 3 7.47 0.14 -27.31
C THR A 3 8.48 0.63 -26.29
N LEU A 4 8.64 -0.10 -25.19
CA LEU A 4 9.65 0.19 -24.18
C LEU A 4 10.92 -0.61 -24.51
N TYR A 5 12.01 0.11 -24.79
CA TYR A 5 13.34 -0.49 -24.89
C TYR A 5 14.08 -0.27 -23.57
N VAL A 6 14.53 -1.35 -22.96
CA VAL A 6 15.33 -1.30 -21.74
C VAL A 6 16.73 -1.80 -22.09
N ARG A 7 17.74 -1.01 -21.75
CA ARG A 7 19.16 -1.36 -21.92
C ARG A 7 19.79 -1.63 -20.55
N ASP A 8 20.95 -2.28 -20.56
CA ASP A 8 21.78 -2.51 -19.39
C ASP A 8 21.05 -3.26 -18.25
N ILE A 9 20.19 -4.22 -18.62
CA ILE A 9 19.58 -5.13 -17.66
C ILE A 9 20.68 -6.05 -17.13
N PRO A 10 20.87 -6.16 -15.80
CA PRO A 10 21.82 -7.11 -15.24
C PRO A 10 21.52 -8.53 -15.72
N ASP A 11 22.54 -9.25 -16.19
CA ASP A 11 22.39 -10.61 -16.71
C ASP A 11 21.68 -11.54 -15.71
N THR A 12 21.98 -11.37 -14.42
CA THR A 12 21.34 -12.12 -13.33
C THR A 12 19.83 -11.91 -13.31
N LEU A 13 19.36 -10.68 -13.46
CA LEU A 13 17.95 -10.33 -13.48
C LEU A 13 17.27 -10.88 -14.73
N TYR A 14 17.91 -10.75 -15.89
CA TYR A 14 17.40 -11.32 -17.14
C TYR A 14 17.22 -12.84 -17.03
N GLN A 15 18.22 -13.55 -16.50
CA GLN A 15 18.16 -15.01 -16.35
C GLN A 15 17.08 -15.45 -15.36
N GLN A 16 16.92 -14.72 -14.24
CA GLN A 16 15.86 -15.01 -13.28
C GLN A 16 14.47 -14.81 -13.89
N ALA A 17 14.23 -13.69 -14.56
CA ALA A 17 12.97 -13.41 -15.22
C ALA A 17 12.65 -14.45 -16.31
N LYS A 18 13.66 -14.85 -17.09
CA LYS A 18 13.52 -15.89 -18.12
C LYS A 18 13.13 -17.24 -17.51
N LYS A 19 13.83 -17.69 -16.47
CA LYS A 19 13.50 -18.95 -15.77
C LYS A 19 12.06 -18.96 -15.26
N ILE A 20 11.61 -17.86 -14.67
CA ILE A 20 10.23 -17.75 -14.18
C ILE A 20 9.24 -17.80 -15.33
N ALA A 21 9.49 -17.04 -16.41
CA ALA A 21 8.63 -17.04 -17.59
C ALA A 21 8.51 -18.44 -18.21
N ASP A 22 9.64 -19.14 -18.37
CA ASP A 22 9.69 -20.50 -18.91
C ASP A 22 8.93 -21.48 -18.00
N SER A 23 9.09 -21.38 -16.68
CA SER A 23 8.36 -22.23 -15.71
C SER A 23 6.83 -22.04 -15.76
N GLN A 24 6.37 -20.88 -16.24
CA GLN A 24 4.95 -20.56 -16.40
C GLN A 24 4.44 -20.83 -17.82
N GLY A 25 5.29 -21.35 -18.73
CA GLY A 25 4.94 -21.58 -20.12
C GLY A 25 4.66 -20.30 -20.91
N ARG A 26 5.30 -19.18 -20.53
CA ARG A 26 5.06 -17.85 -21.11
C ARG A 26 6.33 -17.30 -21.74
N SER A 27 6.16 -16.45 -22.75
CA SER A 27 7.28 -15.67 -23.27
C SER A 27 7.77 -14.65 -22.24
N LEU A 28 9.06 -14.31 -22.29
CA LEU A 28 9.64 -13.30 -21.41
C LEU A 28 8.91 -11.95 -21.52
N SER A 29 8.57 -11.51 -22.73
CA SER A 29 7.84 -10.26 -22.96
C SER A 29 6.46 -10.28 -22.31
N ALA A 30 5.74 -11.41 -22.38
CA ALA A 30 4.44 -11.55 -21.73
C ALA A 30 4.56 -11.52 -20.20
N TYR A 31 5.58 -12.18 -19.64
CA TYR A 31 5.87 -12.14 -18.21
C TYR A 31 6.19 -10.72 -17.73
N VAL A 32 7.05 -10.00 -18.45
CA VAL A 32 7.42 -8.61 -18.12
C VAL A 32 6.20 -7.69 -18.17
N LEU A 33 5.32 -7.85 -19.16
CA LEU A 33 4.09 -7.05 -19.26
C LEU A 33 3.19 -7.24 -18.03
N ILE A 34 3.01 -8.48 -17.58
CA ILE A 34 2.20 -8.81 -16.40
C ILE A 34 2.82 -8.21 -15.14
N MET A 35 4.14 -8.37 -14.97
CA MET A 35 4.88 -7.78 -13.85
C MET A 35 4.71 -6.26 -13.80
N LEU A 36 4.80 -5.58 -14.95
CA LEU A 36 4.59 -4.13 -15.02
C LEU A 36 3.15 -3.73 -14.68
N GLN A 37 2.15 -4.48 -15.14
CA GLN A 37 0.75 -4.23 -14.79
C GLN A 37 0.51 -4.36 -13.28
N GLN A 38 1.05 -5.41 -12.67
CA GLN A 38 0.96 -5.63 -11.23
C GLN A 38 1.65 -4.50 -10.44
N ALA A 39 2.87 -4.13 -10.83
CA ALA A 39 3.60 -3.04 -10.19
C ALA A 39 2.85 -1.69 -10.23
N VAL A 40 2.17 -1.40 -11.34
CA VAL A 40 1.35 -0.17 -11.48
C VAL A 40 0.15 -0.20 -10.53
N GLU A 41 -0.55 -1.34 -10.42
CA GLU A 41 -1.69 -1.46 -9.51
C GLU A 41 -1.26 -1.41 -8.03
N ASP A 42 -0.15 -2.07 -7.69
CA ASP A 42 0.41 -2.01 -6.35
C ASP A 42 0.80 -0.58 -5.95
N GLU A 43 1.39 0.18 -6.87
CA GLU A 43 1.72 1.59 -6.64
C GLU A 43 0.45 2.43 -6.43
N LYS A 44 -0.60 2.23 -7.23
CA LYS A 44 -1.90 2.92 -7.02
C LYS A 44 -2.48 2.60 -5.65
N ILE A 45 -2.49 1.33 -5.25
CA ILE A 45 -2.99 0.90 -3.94
C ILE A 45 -2.17 1.55 -2.83
N ARG A 46 -0.84 1.57 -2.95
CA ARG A 46 0.06 2.23 -1.99
C ARG A 46 -0.27 3.71 -1.84
N GLN A 47 -0.42 4.44 -2.94
CA GLN A 47 -0.75 5.87 -2.87
C GLN A 47 -2.13 6.12 -2.27
N ASN A 48 -3.12 5.30 -2.59
CA ASN A 48 -4.45 5.41 -1.99
C ASN A 48 -4.43 5.17 -0.48
N ARG A 49 -3.64 4.19 0.00
CA ARG A 49 -3.43 3.95 1.44
C ARG A 49 -2.80 5.16 2.12
N VAL A 50 -1.76 5.74 1.53
CA VAL A 50 -1.11 6.96 2.06
C VAL A 50 -2.10 8.12 2.15
N LYS A 51 -2.90 8.34 1.10
CA LYS A 51 -3.96 9.37 1.09
C LYS A 51 -4.99 9.12 2.19
N ALA A 52 -5.48 7.89 2.33
CA ALA A 52 -6.43 7.53 3.39
C ALA A 52 -5.85 7.83 4.79
N LEU A 53 -4.64 7.35 5.08
CA LEU A 53 -3.98 7.61 6.37
C LEU A 53 -3.74 9.10 6.62
N SER A 54 -3.35 9.85 5.60
CA SER A 54 -3.17 11.31 5.72
C SER A 54 -4.50 12.02 6.04
N SER A 55 -5.61 11.58 5.45
CA SER A 55 -6.93 12.14 5.70
C SER A 55 -7.44 11.82 7.10
N ILE A 56 -7.19 10.60 7.61
CA ILE A 56 -7.49 10.21 8.99
C ILE A 56 -6.67 11.08 9.95
N ARG A 57 -5.37 11.24 9.71
CA ARG A 57 -4.50 12.09 10.53
C ARG A 57 -4.98 13.54 10.56
N ARG A 58 -5.42 14.09 9.43
CA ARG A 58 -5.96 15.46 9.35
C ARG A 58 -7.29 15.61 10.10
N ARG A 59 -8.14 14.58 10.09
CA ARG A 59 -9.43 14.56 10.82
C ARG A 59 -9.25 14.35 12.32
N ARG A 60 -8.22 13.62 12.74
CA ARG A 60 -7.85 13.51 14.15
C ARG A 60 -7.26 14.83 14.63
N ARG A 61 -8.14 15.77 15.01
CA ARG A 61 -7.74 16.84 15.93
C ARG A 61 -7.34 16.18 17.25
N PRO A 62 -6.14 16.47 17.81
CA PRO A 62 -5.84 16.03 19.16
C PRO A 62 -6.89 16.63 20.10
N LEU A 63 -7.41 15.83 21.02
CA LEU A 63 -8.25 16.39 22.09
C LEU A 63 -7.39 17.39 22.87
N PRO A 64 -7.92 18.57 23.22
CA PRO A 64 -7.22 19.48 24.11
C PRO A 64 -6.83 18.75 25.41
N SER A 65 -5.68 19.06 26.01
CA SER A 65 -5.16 18.31 27.16
C SER A 65 -6.04 18.41 28.41
N ASN A 66 -7.05 19.29 28.39
CA ASN A 66 -7.98 19.54 29.47
C ASN A 66 -9.34 18.86 29.26
N VAL A 67 -9.43 17.85 28.38
CA VAL A 67 -10.67 17.08 28.22
C VAL A 67 -10.72 15.97 29.27
N PRO A 68 -11.77 15.89 30.10
CA PRO A 68 -11.94 14.81 31.08
C PRO A 68 -11.99 13.44 30.39
N ASP A 69 -11.48 12.41 31.06
CA ASP A 69 -11.51 11.05 30.52
C ASP A 69 -12.97 10.62 30.27
N SER A 70 -13.28 10.22 29.04
CA SER A 70 -14.63 9.83 28.64
C SER A 70 -15.13 8.63 29.45
N VAL A 71 -14.23 7.77 29.94
CA VAL A 71 -14.57 6.67 30.83
C VAL A 71 -15.05 7.18 32.19
N THR A 72 -14.38 8.20 32.75
CA THR A 72 -14.81 8.83 34.01
C THR A 72 -16.17 9.52 33.87
N MET A 73 -16.41 10.23 32.77
CA MET A 73 -17.71 10.87 32.50
C MET A 73 -18.85 9.86 32.33
N LEU A 74 -18.60 8.73 31.67
CA LEU A 74 -19.62 7.70 31.48
C LEU A 74 -19.97 6.97 32.78
N ARG A 75 -19.01 6.79 33.69
CA ARG A 75 -19.24 6.22 35.02
C ARG A 75 -20.07 7.16 35.90
N GLN A 76 -19.79 8.47 35.85
CA GLN A 76 -20.60 9.51 36.49
C GLN A 76 -22.06 9.49 36.05
N ILE A 77 -22.30 9.43 34.73
CA ILE A 77 -23.66 9.37 34.17
C ILE A 77 -24.40 8.09 34.58
N ARG A 78 -23.68 6.97 34.71
CA ARG A 78 -24.26 5.68 35.12
C ARG A 78 -24.58 5.61 36.61
N GLY A 79 -24.08 6.55 37.41
CA GLY A 79 -24.20 6.52 38.88
C GLY A 79 -23.28 5.49 39.54
N ASP A 80 -22.21 5.10 38.86
CA ASP A 80 -21.21 4.14 39.39
C ASP A 80 -20.18 4.81 40.34
N GLU A 81 -20.40 6.06 40.72
CA GLU A 81 -19.63 6.71 41.80
C GLU A 81 -20.12 6.15 43.14
N ARG A 82 -19.33 5.23 43.71
CA ARG A 82 -19.49 4.78 45.09
C ARG A 82 -19.21 5.91 46.07
#